data_AF-A0AAD3DVU4-F1
#
_entry.id   AF-A0AAD3DVU4-F1
#
_cell.length_a   1.000
_cell.length_b   1.000
_cell.length_c   1.000
_cell.angle_alpha   90.00
_cell.angle_beta   90.00
_cell.angle_gamma   90.00
#
_symmetry.space_group_name_H-M   'P 1'
#
loop_
_entity.id
_entity.type
_entity.pdbx_description
1 polymer ?
#
loop_
_entity_poly.entity_id
_entity_poly.type
_entity_poly.pdbx_seq_one_letter_code
_entity_poly.pdbx_strand_id
1 'polypeptide(L)'
;MLLESVGCRRHNLTPYASYALGTRHRTVHGVGCIVSLSPLVDASLLSLVVIHYIHVTFMQAASRFCANCKLGLSRTLSITEHHCTGYSVAKPLVPLKVTSARLRIHTTVRASAVTITAQGNCRAMPSETAPVTVISFDVDGTLIHSVGESANKLHKDAFSHGFKAVFGLDTNIDVIQHHGSTDPLIIIKVLEHHGISKEEAMSKLQAVQAEMERYFTAHRDQAAVGLELLPGVKELLARLQSVPRAATCLVTGNLEPIGWGKMERLGILELFSQPRFGGFGSDFCSGNTAETWRDRGEFVRIAARKCEERHGPVGARFHVGDTPMDIQAALDAGAVAIGVATGIYSR
;
A
#
# COMPACT_ATOMS: atom_id res chain seq x y z
N MET A 1 -14.69 66.83 -2.42
CA MET A 1 -14.53 65.97 -1.22
C MET A 1 -13.06 65.57 -1.13
N LEU A 2 -12.55 65.28 0.06
CA LEU A 2 -11.13 65.01 0.35
C LEU A 2 -10.68 63.69 -0.34
N LEU A 3 -9.43 63.47 -0.80
CA LEU A 3 -8.10 63.61 -0.15
C LEU A 3 -7.97 62.63 1.05
N GLU A 4 -6.86 61.89 1.28
CA GLU A 4 -5.53 61.86 0.65
C GLU A 4 -4.72 60.57 1.02
N SER A 5 -3.58 60.32 0.36
CA SER A 5 -2.41 59.50 0.80
C SER A 5 -2.61 58.00 1.15
N VAL A 6 -1.82 57.01 0.68
CA VAL A 6 -0.35 56.78 0.64
C VAL A 6 0.27 56.42 2.01
N GLY A 7 0.80 55.19 2.14
CA GLY A 7 1.60 54.76 3.30
C GLY A 7 2.22 53.36 3.18
N CYS A 8 3.56 53.27 3.08
CA CYS A 8 4.31 52.01 3.06
C CYS A 8 5.48 52.07 4.07
N ARG A 9 5.67 51.00 4.87
CA ARG A 9 6.95 50.69 5.52
C ARG A 9 7.04 49.22 5.99
N ARG A 10 8.22 48.80 6.45
CA ARG A 10 8.65 47.39 6.57
C ARG A 10 8.90 46.91 8.02
N HIS A 11 8.87 45.59 8.16
CA HIS A 11 9.77 44.75 8.99
C HIS A 11 9.73 44.78 10.54
N ASN A 12 9.54 43.56 11.07
CA ASN A 12 10.46 42.82 11.97
C ASN A 12 10.19 42.66 13.50
N LEU A 13 10.45 41.41 13.91
CA LEU A 13 10.94 40.89 15.21
C LEU A 13 9.97 40.58 16.37
N THR A 14 9.85 39.26 16.61
CA THR A 14 9.62 38.52 17.87
C THR A 14 10.76 38.74 18.90
N PRO A 15 10.77 38.18 20.15
CA PRO A 15 9.91 37.13 20.75
C PRO A 15 9.47 37.36 22.22
N TYR A 16 8.80 36.38 22.86
CA TYR A 16 9.26 35.71 24.11
C TYR A 16 8.35 34.50 24.49
N ALA A 17 8.84 33.60 25.35
CA ALA A 17 8.15 32.42 25.93
C ALA A 17 8.13 32.51 27.48
N SER A 18 7.57 31.64 28.34
CA SER A 18 6.98 30.26 28.26
C SER A 18 5.73 30.22 29.21
N TYR A 19 5.09 29.15 29.71
CA TYR A 19 5.24 27.68 29.85
C TYR A 19 3.79 27.07 29.80
N ALA A 20 3.42 25.79 29.64
CA ALA A 20 3.96 24.41 29.64
C ALA A 20 3.28 23.51 30.70
N LEU A 21 2.48 22.54 30.23
CA LEU A 21 1.92 21.30 30.85
C LEU A 21 0.67 20.94 30.00
N GLY A 22 0.35 19.71 29.58
CA GLY A 22 1.00 18.40 29.75
C GLY A 22 -0.02 17.37 30.23
N THR A 23 -0.47 16.36 29.47
CA THR A 23 -0.11 15.82 28.13
C THR A 23 -1.40 15.35 27.40
N ARG A 24 -1.49 14.62 26.28
CA ARG A 24 -0.59 13.71 25.53
C ARG A 24 -1.17 13.42 24.11
N HIS A 25 -0.33 13.12 23.11
CA HIS A 25 -0.77 12.56 21.80
C HIS A 25 0.15 11.41 21.35
N ARG A 26 -0.39 10.42 20.61
CA ARG A 26 0.40 9.41 19.87
C ARG A 26 0.72 9.95 18.48
N THR A 27 2.00 10.11 18.13
CA THR A 27 2.43 10.37 16.75
C THR A 27 2.41 9.07 15.94
N VAL A 28 1.48 8.97 14.98
CA VAL A 28 1.51 7.93 13.95
C VAL A 28 2.43 8.41 12.83
N HIS A 29 3.65 7.87 12.76
CA HIS A 29 4.59 8.17 11.68
C HIS A 29 4.29 7.32 10.42
N GLY A 30 3.12 7.54 9.82
CA GLY A 30 2.81 7.05 8.48
C GLY A 30 3.47 7.93 7.42
N VAL A 31 4.41 7.39 6.67
CA VAL A 31 4.95 8.03 5.46
C VAL A 31 4.10 7.56 4.28
N GLY A 32 3.23 8.41 3.77
CA GLY A 32 2.53 8.16 2.51
C GLY A 32 3.31 8.74 1.33
N CYS A 33 3.31 8.03 0.19
CA CYS A 33 3.88 8.54 -1.06
C CYS A 33 2.88 8.40 -2.20
N ILE A 34 2.48 9.52 -2.78
CA ILE A 34 1.66 9.58 -4.00
C ILE A 34 2.58 9.37 -5.18
N VAL A 35 2.43 8.26 -5.93
CA VAL A 35 3.25 7.94 -7.10
C VAL A 35 2.49 8.40 -8.35
N SER A 36 3.14 9.21 -9.18
CA SER A 36 2.42 10.12 -10.07
C SER A 36 2.95 10.08 -11.51
N LEU A 37 2.42 9.14 -12.31
CA LEU A 37 2.69 9.06 -13.75
C LEU A 37 1.66 9.81 -14.59
N SER A 38 2.02 10.11 -15.84
CA SER A 38 1.15 10.69 -16.85
C SER A 38 0.71 9.58 -17.82
N PRO A 39 -0.47 9.68 -18.46
CA PRO A 39 -0.96 8.70 -19.45
C PRO A 39 -0.09 8.56 -20.71
N LEU A 40 1.00 9.33 -20.83
CA LEU A 40 1.98 9.27 -21.92
C LEU A 40 3.42 8.98 -21.43
N VAL A 41 3.59 8.41 -20.23
CA VAL A 41 4.91 8.05 -19.66
C VAL A 41 5.04 6.53 -19.52
N ASP A 42 6.11 6.00 -20.11
CA ASP A 42 6.43 4.57 -20.23
C ASP A 42 6.30 3.77 -18.92
N ALA A 43 5.66 2.60 -19.00
CA ALA A 43 5.38 1.70 -17.88
C ALA A 43 6.64 1.13 -17.19
N SER A 44 7.81 1.27 -17.83
CA SER A 44 9.11 1.06 -17.17
C SER A 44 9.26 1.88 -15.89
N LEU A 45 8.67 3.08 -15.82
CA LEU A 45 8.75 3.98 -14.66
C LEU A 45 7.82 3.61 -13.50
N LEU A 46 6.63 3.02 -13.72
CA LEU A 46 5.75 2.61 -12.61
C LEU A 46 6.44 1.53 -11.77
N SER A 47 6.91 0.51 -12.48
CA SER A 47 7.64 -0.60 -11.90
C SER A 47 8.97 -0.15 -11.29
N LEU A 48 9.70 0.79 -11.90
CA LEU A 48 10.91 1.36 -11.28
C LEU A 48 10.61 2.19 -10.02
N VAL A 49 9.61 3.07 -10.02
CA VAL A 49 9.34 3.94 -8.85
C VAL A 49 8.76 3.14 -7.68
N VAL A 50 7.82 2.22 -7.93
CA VAL A 50 7.26 1.35 -6.87
C VAL A 50 8.35 0.44 -6.31
N ILE A 51 9.17 -0.23 -7.16
CA ILE A 51 10.25 -1.09 -6.68
C ILE A 51 11.34 -0.26 -5.99
N HIS A 52 11.73 0.91 -6.51
CA HIS A 52 12.74 1.77 -5.88
C HIS A 52 12.26 2.30 -4.53
N TYR A 53 11.00 2.71 -4.41
CA TYR A 53 10.44 3.18 -3.14
C TYR A 53 10.30 2.05 -2.11
N ILE A 54 9.84 0.87 -2.52
CA ILE A 54 9.82 -0.34 -1.68
C ILE A 54 11.24 -0.70 -1.26
N HIS A 55 12.22 -0.68 -2.16
CA HIS A 55 13.62 -1.04 -1.87
C HIS A 55 14.32 -0.01 -0.98
N VAL A 56 14.07 1.29 -1.16
CA VAL A 56 14.57 2.35 -0.26
C VAL A 56 13.93 2.23 1.12
N THR A 57 12.62 2.03 1.20
CA THR A 57 11.91 1.82 2.48
C THR A 57 12.36 0.52 3.17
N PHE A 58 12.58 -0.55 2.41
CA PHE A 58 13.12 -1.82 2.90
C PHE A 58 14.55 -1.66 3.46
N MET A 59 15.43 -0.95 2.75
CA MET A 59 16.78 -0.65 3.24
C MET A 59 16.76 0.23 4.50
N GLN A 60 15.84 1.20 4.59
CA GLN A 60 15.63 1.99 5.80
C GLN A 60 15.07 1.17 6.97
N ALA A 61 14.18 0.20 6.70
CA ALA A 61 13.65 -0.71 7.72
C ALA A 61 14.72 -1.69 8.21
N ALA A 62 15.49 -2.30 7.30
CA ALA A 62 16.62 -3.17 7.61
C ALA A 62 17.73 -2.42 8.39
N SER A 63 17.99 -1.15 8.06
CA SER A 63 18.89 -0.28 8.82
C SER A 63 18.41 -0.06 10.26
N ARG A 64 17.10 0.17 10.48
CA ARG A 64 16.52 0.29 11.83
C ARG A 64 16.57 -1.02 12.61
N PHE A 65 16.38 -2.17 11.95
CA PHE A 65 16.53 -3.48 12.58
C PHE A 65 17.99 -3.71 13.02
N CYS A 66 18.95 -3.42 12.13
CA CYS A 66 20.38 -3.52 12.43
C CYS A 66 20.84 -2.56 13.55
N ALA A 67 20.18 -1.40 13.71
CA ALA A 67 20.47 -0.45 14.78
C ALA A 67 20.04 -0.93 16.18
N ASN A 68 19.10 -1.88 16.28
CA ASN A 68 18.70 -2.50 17.55
C ASN A 68 19.63 -3.66 17.95
N CYS A 69 20.37 -4.26 17.00
CA CYS A 69 21.48 -5.16 17.31
C CYS A 69 22.63 -4.34 17.92
N LYS A 70 22.93 -4.55 19.21
CA LYS A 70 23.95 -3.78 19.96
C LYS A 70 25.40 -4.10 19.54
N LEU A 71 25.79 -3.70 18.33
CA LEU A 71 27.18 -3.51 17.93
C LEU A 71 27.48 -2.01 17.93
N GLY A 72 28.14 -1.54 18.99
CA GLY A 72 28.28 -0.12 19.31
C GLY A 72 29.21 0.65 18.37
N LEU A 73 28.68 1.11 17.23
CA LEU A 73 29.33 2.07 16.34
C LEU A 73 28.49 3.35 16.22
N SER A 74 28.81 4.34 17.06
CA SER A 74 28.25 5.68 16.95
C SER A 74 28.85 6.43 15.77
N ARG A 75 28.02 6.81 14.78
CA ARG A 75 28.11 8.11 14.07
C ARG A 75 26.91 8.41 13.17
N THR A 76 26.74 9.70 12.93
CA THR A 76 25.67 10.34 12.15
C THR A 76 25.66 9.87 10.69
N LEU A 77 24.49 9.53 10.14
CA LEU A 77 24.28 9.54 8.69
C LEU A 77 23.92 10.96 8.24
N SER A 78 24.76 11.56 7.40
CA SER A 78 24.38 12.70 6.55
C SER A 78 23.99 12.17 5.17
N ILE A 79 22.70 12.16 4.85
CA ILE A 79 22.23 11.84 3.50
C ILE A 79 22.60 13.02 2.60
N THR A 80 23.46 12.77 1.61
CA THR A 80 23.77 13.69 0.52
C THR A 80 23.28 13.06 -0.77
N GLU A 81 22.41 13.76 -1.50
CA GLU A 81 21.87 13.27 -2.77
C GLU A 81 22.92 13.42 -3.86
N HIS A 82 23.26 12.31 -4.52
CA HIS A 82 24.05 12.31 -5.75
C HIS A 82 23.34 11.47 -6.80
N HIS A 83 23.03 12.10 -7.94
CA HIS A 83 22.54 11.41 -9.12
C HIS A 83 23.66 10.54 -9.71
N CYS A 84 23.46 9.22 -9.77
CA CYS A 84 24.42 8.29 -10.38
C CYS A 84 24.08 8.07 -11.86
N THR A 85 24.69 8.86 -12.74
CA THR A 85 24.78 8.57 -14.17
C THR A 85 26.11 7.90 -14.50
N GLY A 86 26.08 6.63 -14.94
CA GLY A 86 27.19 5.98 -15.62
C GLY A 86 28.26 5.28 -14.77
N TYR A 87 28.58 4.05 -15.19
CA TYR A 87 29.87 3.33 -15.14
C TYR A 87 30.94 3.64 -14.05
N SER A 88 31.17 2.61 -13.22
CA SER A 88 32.49 2.07 -12.78
C SER A 88 33.67 3.02 -12.48
N VAL A 89 34.16 3.01 -11.23
CA VAL A 89 35.60 2.84 -10.88
C VAL A 89 35.78 2.60 -9.36
N ALA A 90 37.02 2.29 -8.94
CA ALA A 90 37.45 1.85 -7.61
C ALA A 90 37.05 2.72 -6.38
N LYS A 91 37.14 2.10 -5.19
CA LYS A 91 36.80 2.68 -3.88
C LYS A 91 37.63 3.93 -3.54
N PRO A 92 37.01 5.04 -3.06
CA PRO A 92 37.73 6.21 -2.56
C PRO A 92 38.32 5.99 -1.15
N LEU A 93 39.35 6.78 -0.83
CA LEU A 93 40.04 6.80 0.47
C LEU A 93 39.31 7.70 1.49
N VAL A 94 39.42 7.36 2.78
CA VAL A 94 38.88 8.17 3.89
C VAL A 94 39.93 9.21 4.35
N PRO A 95 39.60 10.52 4.39
CA PRO A 95 40.50 11.52 4.95
C PRO A 95 40.46 11.52 6.50
N LEU A 96 41.58 11.21 7.15
CA LEU A 96 41.73 11.41 8.60
C LEU A 96 41.89 12.90 8.92
N LYS A 97 41.22 13.37 9.98
CA LYS A 97 41.65 14.57 10.71
C LYS A 97 42.70 14.17 11.75
N VAL A 98 43.90 14.74 11.66
CA VAL A 98 44.97 14.61 12.66
C VAL A 98 45.49 16.00 13.01
N THR A 99 45.45 16.36 14.29
CA THR A 99 46.03 17.61 14.80
C THR A 99 47.36 17.33 15.51
N SER A 100 48.45 17.78 14.90
CA SER A 100 49.73 18.12 15.54
C SER A 100 50.32 17.14 16.57
N ALA A 101 51.06 16.14 16.09
CA ALA A 101 52.24 15.62 16.78
C ALA A 101 53.35 15.34 15.74
N ARG A 102 54.59 15.77 16.00
CA ARG A 102 55.73 15.52 15.09
C ARG A 102 56.30 14.13 15.35
N LEU A 103 56.19 13.23 14.38
CA LEU A 103 56.96 11.98 14.37
C LEU A 103 57.52 11.75 12.96
N ARG A 104 58.85 11.82 12.81
CA ARG A 104 59.54 11.41 11.57
C ARG A 104 59.90 9.94 11.69
N ILE A 105 59.33 9.11 10.81
CA ILE A 105 59.79 7.73 10.59
C ILE A 105 60.01 7.57 9.09
N HIS A 106 61.23 7.21 8.70
CA HIS A 106 61.52 6.69 7.36
C HIS A 106 61.47 5.16 7.41
N THR A 107 60.48 4.55 6.77
CA THR A 107 60.51 3.12 6.43
C THR A 107 59.78 2.87 5.11
N THR A 108 60.30 1.91 4.35
CA THR A 108 59.90 1.63 2.97
C THR A 108 58.55 0.92 2.90
N VAL A 109 57.71 1.30 1.94
CA VAL A 109 56.45 0.59 1.67
C VAL A 109 56.75 -0.80 1.10
N ARG A 110 56.40 -1.85 1.84
CA ARG A 110 56.12 -3.19 1.31
C ARG A 110 54.72 -3.60 1.76
N ALA A 111 53.88 -3.97 0.80
CA ALA A 111 52.53 -4.45 1.07
C ALA A 111 52.58 -5.92 1.54
N SER A 112 52.36 -6.15 2.83
CA SER A 112 52.11 -7.47 3.39
C SER A 112 50.67 -7.52 3.91
N ALA A 113 49.85 -8.41 3.36
CA ALA A 113 48.46 -8.56 3.77
C ALA A 113 48.39 -9.24 5.14
N VAL A 114 47.91 -8.53 6.16
CA VAL A 114 47.66 -9.08 7.50
C VAL A 114 46.24 -9.65 7.53
N THR A 115 46.13 -10.96 7.30
CA THR A 115 44.85 -11.68 7.41
C THR A 115 44.51 -11.95 8.87
N ILE A 116 43.58 -11.17 9.43
CA ILE A 116 43.07 -11.39 10.80
C ILE A 116 41.92 -12.41 10.76
N THR A 117 42.23 -13.68 10.98
CA THR A 117 41.21 -14.75 11.13
C THR A 117 40.60 -14.73 12.52
N ALA A 118 39.50 -14.02 12.70
CA ALA A 118 38.71 -14.08 13.93
C ALA A 118 37.88 -15.38 13.99
N GLN A 119 38.42 -16.43 14.60
CA GLN A 119 37.66 -17.65 14.92
C GLN A 119 36.71 -17.43 16.11
N GLY A 120 35.69 -16.60 15.89
CA GLY A 120 34.55 -16.49 16.80
C GLY A 120 33.66 -17.73 16.66
N ASN A 121 33.51 -18.51 17.74
CA ASN A 121 32.71 -19.72 17.74
C ASN A 121 31.21 -19.40 17.87
N CYS A 122 30.69 -18.67 16.88
CA CYS A 122 29.29 -18.28 16.77
C CYS A 122 28.43 -19.53 16.52
N ARG A 123 27.89 -20.13 17.59
CA ARG A 123 26.71 -21.00 17.47
C ARG A 123 25.65 -20.22 16.68
N ALA A 124 25.26 -20.76 15.54
CA ALA A 124 24.11 -20.24 14.81
C ALA A 124 22.88 -20.37 15.71
N MET A 125 22.33 -19.24 16.14
CA MET A 125 20.95 -19.17 16.60
C MET A 125 20.06 -19.73 15.48
N PRO A 126 18.96 -20.46 15.78
CA PRO A 126 18.00 -20.83 14.74
C PRO A 126 17.56 -19.54 14.04
N SER A 127 17.63 -19.50 12.70
CA SER A 127 17.46 -18.26 11.97
C SER A 127 16.03 -17.75 12.08
N GLU A 128 15.82 -16.67 12.83
CA GLU A 128 14.60 -15.86 12.70
C GLU A 128 14.47 -15.46 11.24
N THR A 129 13.43 -15.97 10.58
CA THR A 129 13.25 -15.80 9.13
C THR A 129 12.98 -14.34 8.85
N ALA A 130 13.94 -13.65 8.21
CA ALA A 130 13.86 -12.21 7.92
C ALA A 130 12.46 -11.82 7.40
N PRO A 131 11.83 -10.76 7.95
CA PRO A 131 10.38 -10.58 7.86
C PRO A 131 9.87 -10.35 6.44
N VAL A 132 8.62 -10.74 6.20
CA VAL A 132 7.91 -10.60 4.93
C VAL A 132 7.52 -9.14 4.71
N THR A 133 7.65 -8.66 3.47
CA THR A 133 7.04 -7.41 3.01
C THR A 133 5.71 -7.70 2.33
N VAL A 134 4.60 -7.23 2.91
CA VAL A 134 3.26 -7.38 2.33
C VAL A 134 2.98 -6.24 1.37
N ILE A 135 2.51 -6.55 0.17
CA ILE A 135 2.13 -5.58 -0.86
C ILE A 135 0.71 -5.92 -1.31
N SER A 136 -0.24 -5.13 -0.81
CA SER A 136 -1.67 -5.29 -1.12
C SER A 136 -2.13 -4.30 -2.18
N PHE A 137 -3.08 -4.72 -3.02
CA PHE A 137 -3.63 -3.92 -4.12
C PHE A 137 -5.16 -3.91 -4.07
N ASP A 138 -5.80 -2.75 -4.26
CA ASP A 138 -7.19 -2.72 -4.74
C ASP A 138 -7.25 -3.16 -6.23
N VAL A 139 -8.46 -3.36 -6.75
CA VAL A 139 -8.75 -3.92 -8.05
C VAL A 139 -9.25 -2.84 -9.01
N ASP A 140 -10.45 -2.31 -8.78
CA ASP A 140 -11.25 -1.53 -9.74
C ASP A 140 -10.81 -0.05 -9.78
N GLY A 141 -9.89 0.29 -10.68
CA GLY A 141 -9.21 1.60 -10.76
C GLY A 141 -7.71 1.52 -10.49
N THR A 142 -7.24 0.42 -9.92
CA THR A 142 -5.85 0.22 -9.45
C THR A 142 -5.09 -0.88 -10.21
N LEU A 143 -5.69 -2.06 -10.38
CA LEU A 143 -5.14 -3.15 -11.21
C LEU A 143 -5.83 -3.23 -12.58
N ILE A 144 -7.09 -2.80 -12.64
CA ILE A 144 -7.95 -2.92 -13.83
C ILE A 144 -8.71 -1.63 -14.10
N HIS A 145 -9.14 -1.44 -15.35
CA HIS A 145 -10.02 -0.35 -15.75
C HIS A 145 -11.25 -0.88 -16.51
N SER A 146 -12.32 -0.08 -16.51
CA SER A 146 -13.63 -0.42 -17.10
C SER A 146 -13.74 0.11 -18.52
N VAL A 147 -14.08 -0.75 -19.48
CA VAL A 147 -14.10 -0.43 -20.91
C VAL A 147 -15.44 -0.83 -21.53
N GLY A 148 -16.14 0.16 -22.10
CA GLY A 148 -17.43 0.01 -22.75
C GLY A 148 -18.64 -0.07 -21.81
N GLU A 149 -19.84 0.00 -22.39
CA GLU A 149 -21.11 0.14 -21.64
C GLU A 149 -21.47 -1.09 -20.79
N SER A 150 -20.91 -2.26 -21.12
CA SER A 150 -21.09 -3.52 -20.38
C SER A 150 -19.97 -3.82 -19.37
N ALA A 151 -19.14 -2.83 -19.02
CA ALA A 151 -18.08 -3.00 -18.03
C ALA A 151 -18.60 -3.42 -16.65
N ASN A 152 -17.91 -4.40 -16.05
CA ASN A 152 -18.25 -4.94 -14.72
C ASN A 152 -19.68 -5.53 -14.62
N LYS A 153 -20.34 -5.85 -15.76
CA LYS A 153 -21.77 -6.22 -15.78
C LYS A 153 -22.10 -7.39 -14.84
N LEU A 154 -21.29 -8.46 -14.85
CA LEU A 154 -21.52 -9.62 -13.97
C LEU A 154 -21.55 -9.23 -12.48
N HIS A 155 -20.76 -8.23 -12.07
CA HIS A 155 -20.77 -7.74 -10.69
C HIS A 155 -22.10 -7.04 -10.38
N LYS A 156 -22.58 -6.15 -11.26
CA LYS A 156 -23.88 -5.49 -11.11
C LYS A 156 -25.05 -6.49 -11.15
N ASP A 157 -24.97 -7.49 -12.01
CA ASP A 157 -25.95 -8.57 -12.11
C ASP A 157 -26.00 -9.39 -10.80
N ALA A 158 -24.85 -9.70 -10.20
CA ALA A 158 -24.77 -10.42 -8.93
C ALA A 158 -25.46 -9.65 -7.79
N PHE A 159 -25.20 -8.34 -7.63
CA PHE A 159 -25.94 -7.49 -6.68
C PHE A 159 -27.45 -7.55 -6.94
N SER A 160 -27.86 -7.36 -8.21
CA SER A 160 -29.27 -7.31 -8.62
C SER A 160 -29.99 -8.63 -8.31
N HIS A 161 -29.31 -9.76 -8.56
CA HIS A 161 -29.77 -11.09 -8.17
C HIS A 161 -29.88 -11.24 -6.63
N GLY A 162 -28.89 -10.78 -5.87
CA GLY A 162 -28.89 -10.83 -4.41
C GLY A 162 -30.06 -10.03 -3.78
N PHE A 163 -30.31 -8.81 -4.26
CA PHE A 163 -31.48 -8.02 -3.84
C PHE A 163 -32.79 -8.73 -4.20
N LYS A 164 -32.89 -9.29 -5.41
CA LYS A 164 -34.10 -9.99 -5.87
C LYS A 164 -34.37 -11.27 -5.08
N ALA A 165 -33.35 -12.06 -4.78
CA ALA A 165 -33.47 -13.34 -4.08
C ALA A 165 -33.84 -13.19 -2.60
N VAL A 166 -33.33 -12.15 -1.91
CA VAL A 166 -33.48 -12.00 -0.45
C VAL A 166 -34.59 -11.02 -0.05
N PHE A 167 -34.86 -10.01 -0.88
CA PHE A 167 -35.86 -8.97 -0.61
C PHE A 167 -36.99 -8.91 -1.65
N GLY A 168 -36.96 -9.73 -2.70
CA GLY A 168 -37.93 -9.66 -3.80
C GLY A 168 -37.75 -8.44 -4.72
N LEU A 169 -36.72 -7.63 -4.47
CA LEU A 169 -36.55 -6.27 -4.98
C LEU A 169 -35.81 -6.24 -6.33
N ASP A 170 -36.47 -5.72 -7.36
CA ASP A 170 -35.88 -5.49 -8.68
C ASP A 170 -35.10 -4.16 -8.71
N THR A 171 -33.84 -4.17 -8.29
CA THR A 171 -32.94 -3.00 -8.30
C THR A 171 -31.52 -3.39 -8.69
N ASN A 172 -30.71 -2.40 -9.08
CA ASN A 172 -29.27 -2.51 -9.25
C ASN A 172 -28.55 -1.49 -8.32
N ILE A 173 -27.21 -1.39 -8.42
CA ILE A 173 -26.38 -0.48 -7.61
C ILE A 173 -26.25 0.95 -8.16
N ASP A 174 -26.68 1.19 -9.39
CA ASP A 174 -26.56 2.50 -10.05
C ASP A 174 -27.61 3.51 -9.54
N VAL A 175 -28.55 3.08 -8.70
CA VAL A 175 -29.48 3.94 -7.94
C VAL A 175 -28.78 4.76 -6.84
N ILE A 176 -27.51 4.46 -6.53
CA ILE A 176 -26.67 5.20 -5.58
C ILE A 176 -25.27 5.49 -6.13
N GLN A 177 -24.63 6.53 -5.58
CA GLN A 177 -23.19 6.75 -5.75
C GLN A 177 -22.39 5.76 -4.89
N HIS A 178 -21.68 4.84 -5.53
CA HIS A 178 -21.04 3.68 -4.88
C HIS A 178 -19.50 3.60 -5.06
N HIS A 179 -18.88 4.50 -5.83
CA HIS A 179 -17.42 4.51 -6.03
C HIS A 179 -16.63 4.63 -4.72
N GLY A 180 -15.50 3.92 -4.62
CA GLY A 180 -14.66 3.84 -3.41
C GLY A 180 -15.28 3.09 -2.21
N SER A 181 -16.53 2.62 -2.33
CA SER A 181 -17.20 1.92 -1.23
C SER A 181 -16.80 0.41 -1.18
N THR A 182 -17.57 -0.40 -0.44
CA THR A 182 -17.39 -1.86 -0.33
C THR A 182 -18.73 -2.54 -0.57
N ASP A 183 -18.75 -3.76 -1.11
CA ASP A 183 -19.99 -4.45 -1.48
C ASP A 183 -21.01 -4.53 -0.31
N PRO A 184 -20.61 -4.81 0.95
CA PRO A 184 -21.53 -4.77 2.08
C PRO A 184 -22.17 -3.40 2.33
N LEU A 185 -21.40 -2.32 2.22
CA LEU A 185 -21.91 -0.96 2.42
C LEU A 185 -22.71 -0.46 1.21
N ILE A 186 -22.48 -1.02 0.02
CA ILE A 186 -23.32 -0.82 -1.18
C ILE A 186 -24.66 -1.52 -1.00
N ILE A 187 -24.69 -2.78 -0.54
CA ILE A 187 -25.92 -3.51 -0.19
C ILE A 187 -26.77 -2.68 0.78
N ILE A 188 -26.18 -2.21 1.87
CA ILE A 188 -26.90 -1.41 2.88
C ILE A 188 -27.44 -0.11 2.28
N LYS A 189 -26.63 0.67 1.56
CA LYS A 189 -27.07 1.94 0.95
C LYS A 189 -28.19 1.76 -0.09
N VAL A 190 -28.19 0.68 -0.87
CA VAL A 190 -29.28 0.39 -1.82
C VAL A 190 -30.56 0.01 -1.07
N LEU A 191 -30.47 -0.78 0.00
CA LEU A 191 -31.63 -1.15 0.82
C LEU A 191 -32.20 0.07 1.56
N GLU A 192 -31.33 0.93 2.14
CA GLU A 192 -31.71 2.22 2.73
C GLU A 192 -32.42 3.14 1.72
N HIS A 193 -31.94 3.20 0.47
CA HIS A 193 -32.57 3.96 -0.62
C HIS A 193 -34.00 3.48 -0.93
N HIS A 194 -34.25 2.16 -0.83
CA HIS A 194 -35.58 1.57 -0.99
C HIS A 194 -36.42 1.53 0.31
N GLY A 195 -36.00 2.26 1.35
CA GLY A 195 -36.74 2.42 2.60
C GLY A 195 -36.66 1.24 3.58
N ILE A 196 -35.79 0.25 3.31
CA ILE A 196 -35.50 -0.86 4.22
C ILE A 196 -34.53 -0.37 5.29
N SER A 197 -34.82 -0.63 6.56
CA SER A 197 -33.99 -0.10 7.66
C SER A 197 -32.59 -0.74 7.65
N LYS A 198 -31.60 0.01 8.14
CA LYS A 198 -30.22 -0.45 8.28
C LYS A 198 -30.12 -1.73 9.12
N GLU A 199 -30.95 -1.85 10.16
CA GLU A 199 -31.02 -3.02 11.04
C GLU A 199 -31.50 -4.25 10.27
N GLU A 200 -32.54 -4.11 9.43
CA GLU A 200 -33.01 -5.20 8.57
C GLU A 200 -31.95 -5.55 7.51
N ALA A 201 -31.37 -4.55 6.85
CA ALA A 201 -30.30 -4.71 5.86
C ALA A 201 -29.10 -5.47 6.44
N MET A 202 -28.64 -5.08 7.64
CA MET A 202 -27.59 -5.80 8.37
C MET A 202 -28.00 -7.22 8.75
N SER A 203 -29.25 -7.44 9.17
CA SER A 203 -29.74 -8.77 9.58
C SER A 203 -29.76 -9.80 8.43
N LYS A 204 -29.92 -9.33 7.19
CA LYS A 204 -29.99 -10.14 5.97
C LYS A 204 -28.75 -10.05 5.08
N LEU A 205 -27.76 -9.23 5.46
CA LEU A 205 -26.56 -8.92 4.67
C LEU A 205 -25.83 -10.18 4.16
N GLN A 206 -25.58 -11.15 5.04
CA GLN A 206 -24.91 -12.40 4.69
C GLN A 206 -25.69 -13.24 3.67
N ALA A 207 -27.03 -13.19 3.68
CA ALA A 207 -27.85 -13.89 2.69
C ALA A 207 -27.75 -13.21 1.31
N VAL A 208 -27.68 -11.87 1.26
CA VAL A 208 -27.46 -11.12 0.00
C VAL A 208 -26.07 -11.45 -0.56
N GLN A 209 -25.04 -11.43 0.29
CA GLN A 209 -23.67 -11.80 -0.11
C GLN A 209 -23.59 -13.25 -0.62
N ALA A 210 -24.22 -14.21 0.06
CA ALA A 210 -24.23 -15.61 -0.38
C ALA A 210 -24.91 -15.79 -1.76
N GLU A 211 -26.02 -15.09 -2.02
CA GLU A 211 -26.68 -15.13 -3.32
C GLU A 211 -25.89 -14.39 -4.42
N MET A 212 -25.20 -13.29 -4.09
CA MET A 212 -24.24 -12.63 -4.99
C MET A 212 -23.09 -13.57 -5.38
N GLU A 213 -22.44 -14.21 -4.40
CA GLU A 213 -21.33 -15.12 -4.63
C GLU A 213 -21.77 -16.37 -5.43
N ARG A 214 -22.96 -16.91 -5.12
CA ARG A 214 -23.55 -18.04 -5.86
C ARG A 214 -23.83 -17.66 -7.32
N TYR A 215 -24.43 -16.49 -7.57
CA TYR A 215 -24.72 -16.01 -8.91
C TYR A 215 -23.44 -15.74 -9.70
N PHE A 216 -22.48 -15.03 -9.09
CA PHE A 216 -21.20 -14.71 -9.72
C PHE A 216 -20.40 -15.97 -10.07
N THR A 217 -20.32 -16.93 -9.15
CA THR A 217 -19.61 -18.20 -9.35
C THR A 217 -20.21 -19.02 -10.49
N ALA A 218 -21.55 -19.06 -10.61
CA ALA A 218 -22.25 -19.76 -11.68
C ALA A 218 -22.01 -19.16 -13.08
N HIS A 219 -21.58 -17.90 -13.18
CA HIS A 219 -21.36 -17.18 -14.43
C HIS A 219 -19.91 -16.67 -14.59
N ARG A 220 -18.98 -17.17 -13.76
CA ARG A 220 -17.58 -16.68 -13.60
C ARG A 220 -16.79 -16.49 -14.90
N ASP A 221 -17.14 -17.21 -15.96
CA ASP A 221 -16.48 -17.09 -17.26
C ASP A 221 -16.65 -15.68 -17.88
N GLN A 222 -17.68 -14.94 -17.44
CA GLN A 222 -17.99 -13.55 -17.81
C GLN A 222 -17.37 -12.50 -16.86
N ALA A 223 -16.61 -12.89 -15.83
CA ALA A 223 -16.14 -11.97 -14.78
C ALA A 223 -15.16 -10.86 -15.23
N ALA A 224 -14.66 -10.90 -16.47
CA ALA A 224 -13.85 -9.84 -17.08
C ALA A 224 -14.52 -9.15 -18.29
N VAL A 225 -15.83 -9.30 -18.48
CA VAL A 225 -16.55 -8.60 -19.57
C VAL A 225 -16.47 -7.09 -19.36
N GLY A 226 -15.90 -6.39 -20.35
CA GLY A 226 -15.63 -4.95 -20.30
C GLY A 226 -14.64 -4.54 -19.20
N LEU A 227 -13.73 -5.42 -18.79
CA LEU A 227 -12.64 -5.12 -17.87
C LEU A 227 -11.30 -5.43 -18.55
N GLU A 228 -10.32 -4.55 -18.37
CA GLU A 228 -8.97 -4.69 -18.90
C GLU A 228 -7.91 -4.44 -17.81
N LEU A 229 -6.71 -4.99 -17.97
CA LEU A 229 -5.57 -4.69 -17.10
C LEU A 229 -5.04 -3.27 -17.35
N LEU A 230 -4.72 -2.54 -16.29
CA LEU A 230 -4.03 -1.25 -16.42
C LEU A 230 -2.57 -1.45 -16.91
N PRO A 231 -2.01 -0.51 -17.71
CA PRO A 231 -0.66 -0.63 -18.25
C PRO A 231 0.42 -0.85 -17.18
N GLY A 232 1.28 -1.84 -17.37
CA GLY A 232 2.37 -2.16 -16.45
C GLY A 232 2.01 -3.06 -15.27
N VAL A 233 0.73 -3.40 -15.07
CA VAL A 233 0.28 -4.24 -13.93
C VAL A 233 0.86 -5.66 -14.01
N LYS A 234 0.86 -6.27 -15.20
CA LYS A 234 1.38 -7.63 -15.39
C LYS A 234 2.89 -7.68 -15.15
N GLU A 235 3.61 -6.68 -15.62
CA GLU A 235 5.04 -6.50 -15.46
C GLU A 235 5.42 -6.20 -14.00
N LEU A 236 4.60 -5.43 -13.29
CA LEU A 236 4.76 -5.14 -11.87
C LEU A 236 4.59 -6.41 -11.03
N LEU A 237 3.47 -7.13 -11.19
CA LEU A 237 3.19 -8.35 -10.43
C LEU A 237 4.24 -9.44 -10.70
N ALA A 238 4.63 -9.66 -11.96
CA ALA A 238 5.68 -10.61 -12.31
C ALA A 238 7.06 -10.24 -11.71
N ARG A 239 7.40 -8.94 -11.66
CA ARG A 239 8.63 -8.49 -10.96
C ARG A 239 8.52 -8.70 -9.45
N LEU A 240 7.40 -8.36 -8.82
CA LEU A 240 7.21 -8.53 -7.38
C LEU A 240 7.23 -10.01 -6.96
N GLN A 241 6.68 -10.92 -7.78
CA GLN A 241 6.78 -12.36 -7.59
C GLN A 241 8.23 -12.88 -7.58
N SER A 242 9.16 -12.18 -8.25
CA SER A 242 10.59 -12.51 -8.23
C SER A 242 11.36 -11.94 -7.02
N VAL A 243 10.75 -11.08 -6.20
CA VAL A 243 11.41 -10.45 -5.04
C VAL A 243 11.37 -11.40 -3.82
N PRO A 244 12.52 -11.85 -3.29
CA PRO A 244 12.54 -12.70 -2.11
C PRO A 244 11.88 -12.02 -0.90
N ARG A 245 10.99 -12.74 -0.22
CA ARG A 245 10.22 -12.27 0.96
C ARG A 245 9.30 -11.06 0.69
N ALA A 246 8.94 -10.79 -0.57
CA ALA A 246 7.73 -10.04 -0.89
C ALA A 246 6.52 -11.00 -0.94
N ALA A 247 5.35 -10.53 -0.49
CA ALA A 247 4.09 -11.25 -0.61
C ALA A 247 3.01 -10.32 -1.19
N THR A 248 2.46 -10.69 -2.34
CA THR A 248 1.47 -9.93 -3.12
C THR A 248 0.06 -10.48 -2.91
N CYS A 249 -0.89 -9.59 -2.58
CA CYS A 249 -2.27 -9.93 -2.24
C CYS A 249 -3.28 -8.87 -2.72
N LEU A 250 -4.57 -9.21 -2.70
CA LEU A 250 -5.65 -8.25 -2.89
C LEU A 250 -6.08 -7.64 -1.55
N VAL A 251 -6.43 -6.36 -1.54
CA VAL A 251 -7.26 -5.73 -0.51
C VAL A 251 -8.27 -4.86 -1.22
N THR A 252 -9.54 -5.24 -1.20
CA THR A 252 -10.56 -4.57 -2.03
C THR A 252 -11.96 -4.59 -1.43
N GLY A 253 -12.80 -3.65 -1.88
CA GLY A 253 -14.21 -3.59 -1.49
C GLY A 253 -15.09 -4.73 -2.02
N ASN A 254 -14.64 -5.42 -3.08
CA ASN A 254 -15.32 -6.56 -3.67
C ASN A 254 -15.41 -7.76 -2.68
N LEU A 255 -16.44 -8.60 -2.78
CA LEU A 255 -16.46 -9.94 -2.15
C LEU A 255 -15.31 -10.82 -2.69
N GLU A 256 -14.76 -11.75 -1.89
CA GLU A 256 -13.56 -12.51 -2.27
C GLU A 256 -13.68 -13.29 -3.60
N PRO A 257 -14.80 -14.02 -3.90
CA PRO A 257 -14.97 -14.68 -5.19
C PRO A 257 -15.01 -13.70 -6.38
N ILE A 258 -15.51 -12.49 -6.16
CA ILE A 258 -15.64 -11.44 -7.17
C ILE A 258 -14.28 -10.84 -7.49
N GLY A 259 -13.51 -10.49 -6.45
CA GLY A 259 -12.14 -9.99 -6.58
C GLY A 259 -11.22 -10.98 -7.31
N TRP A 260 -11.18 -12.25 -6.87
CA TRP A 260 -10.35 -13.26 -7.52
C TRP A 260 -10.85 -13.66 -8.92
N GLY A 261 -12.16 -13.73 -9.15
CA GLY A 261 -12.72 -14.07 -10.46
C GLY A 261 -12.30 -13.10 -11.56
N LYS A 262 -12.23 -11.79 -11.26
CA LYS A 262 -11.65 -10.79 -12.17
C LYS A 262 -10.19 -11.11 -12.49
N MET A 263 -9.36 -11.38 -11.49
CA MET A 263 -7.92 -11.69 -11.67
C MET A 263 -7.68 -13.00 -12.44
N GLU A 264 -8.57 -13.99 -12.27
CA GLU A 264 -8.55 -15.27 -12.99
C GLU A 264 -8.87 -15.08 -14.47
N ARG A 265 -9.98 -14.40 -14.78
CA ARG A 265 -10.40 -14.18 -16.17
C ARG A 265 -9.47 -13.24 -16.94
N LEU A 266 -8.76 -12.34 -16.25
CA LEU A 266 -7.70 -11.51 -16.82
C LEU A 266 -6.31 -12.19 -16.87
N GLY A 267 -6.18 -13.44 -16.41
CA GLY A 267 -4.96 -14.22 -16.54
C GLY A 267 -3.77 -13.74 -15.70
N ILE A 268 -4.02 -13.09 -14.56
CA ILE A 268 -2.98 -12.61 -13.62
C ILE A 268 -3.05 -13.28 -12.23
N LEU A 269 -4.02 -14.17 -12.00
CA LEU A 269 -4.22 -14.89 -10.73
C LEU A 269 -2.97 -15.62 -10.21
N GLU A 270 -2.13 -16.15 -11.11
CA GLU A 270 -0.89 -16.86 -10.77
C GLU A 270 0.34 -15.95 -10.62
N LEU A 271 0.17 -14.61 -10.68
CA LEU A 271 1.21 -13.63 -10.36
C LEU A 271 1.11 -13.13 -8.90
N PHE A 272 0.07 -13.55 -8.17
CA PHE A 272 -0.09 -13.31 -6.74
C PHE A 272 0.65 -14.38 -5.91
N SER A 273 0.92 -14.08 -4.64
CA SER A 273 1.64 -15.01 -3.76
C SER A 273 0.77 -16.20 -3.33
N GLN A 274 1.41 -17.36 -3.21
CA GLN A 274 0.73 -18.64 -2.95
C GLN A 274 1.01 -19.17 -1.53
N PRO A 275 -0.02 -19.62 -0.78
CA PRO A 275 -1.43 -19.71 -1.16
C PRO A 275 -2.14 -18.35 -1.12
N ARG A 276 -2.86 -18.01 -2.20
CA ARG A 276 -3.59 -16.74 -2.39
C ARG A 276 -4.37 -16.27 -1.15
N PHE A 277 -4.17 -15.01 -0.78
CA PHE A 277 -4.79 -14.37 0.39
C PHE A 277 -5.11 -12.90 0.09
N GLY A 278 -5.94 -12.29 0.95
CA GLY A 278 -6.31 -10.88 0.83
C GLY A 278 -7.29 -10.44 1.91
N GLY A 279 -7.78 -9.19 1.79
CA GLY A 279 -8.85 -8.64 2.62
C GLY A 279 -10.00 -8.15 1.74
N PHE A 280 -11.23 -8.58 2.02
CA PHE A 280 -12.36 -8.46 1.10
C PHE A 280 -13.65 -7.99 1.78
N GLY A 281 -14.63 -7.57 0.98
CA GLY A 281 -16.00 -7.28 1.45
C GLY A 281 -16.68 -8.48 2.13
N SER A 282 -16.20 -9.71 1.91
CA SER A 282 -16.66 -10.92 2.61
C SER A 282 -16.01 -11.12 4.00
N ASP A 283 -14.91 -10.42 4.34
CA ASP A 283 -14.21 -10.56 5.63
C ASP A 283 -14.85 -9.73 6.76
N PHE A 284 -15.33 -8.52 6.48
CA PHE A 284 -15.83 -7.58 7.50
C PHE A 284 -16.80 -6.53 6.92
N CYS A 285 -17.74 -6.08 7.77
CA CYS A 285 -18.61 -4.93 7.51
C CYS A 285 -18.94 -4.24 8.84
N SER A 286 -18.69 -2.94 8.96
CA SER A 286 -19.11 -2.16 10.14
C SER A 286 -20.55 -1.62 10.04
N GLY A 287 -21.13 -1.67 8.85
CA GLY A 287 -22.36 -0.94 8.51
C GLY A 287 -22.20 0.58 8.53
N ASN A 288 -21.00 1.13 8.70
CA ASN A 288 -20.76 2.57 8.67
C ASN A 288 -20.65 3.07 7.23
N THR A 289 -21.81 3.37 6.65
CA THR A 289 -21.98 3.84 5.28
C THR A 289 -21.31 5.20 4.98
N ALA A 290 -20.88 5.94 6.02
CA ALA A 290 -20.18 7.22 5.92
C ALA A 290 -18.64 7.11 5.97
N GLU A 291 -18.08 6.18 6.77
CA GLU A 291 -16.61 6.03 6.95
C GLU A 291 -16.07 4.74 6.32
N THR A 292 -16.38 4.48 5.05
CA THR A 292 -16.02 3.22 4.36
C THR A 292 -14.50 2.88 4.37
N TRP A 293 -13.62 3.88 4.51
CA TRP A 293 -12.19 3.65 4.69
C TRP A 293 -11.84 2.82 5.94
N ARG A 294 -12.70 2.76 6.97
CA ARG A 294 -12.48 1.92 8.17
C ARG A 294 -12.56 0.44 7.85
N ASP A 295 -13.54 0.04 7.03
CA ASP A 295 -13.74 -1.34 6.62
C ASP A 295 -12.58 -1.77 5.72
N ARG A 296 -12.19 -0.94 4.74
CA ARG A 296 -10.96 -1.11 3.95
C ARG A 296 -9.70 -1.17 4.84
N GLY A 297 -9.62 -0.37 5.90
CA GLY A 297 -8.53 -0.40 6.88
C GLY A 297 -8.44 -1.73 7.61
N GLU A 298 -9.58 -2.33 7.98
CA GLU A 298 -9.61 -3.68 8.54
C GLU A 298 -9.23 -4.74 7.50
N PHE A 299 -9.63 -4.60 6.23
CA PHE A 299 -9.18 -5.50 5.16
C PHE A 299 -7.64 -5.51 5.02
N VAL A 300 -6.97 -4.35 5.14
CA VAL A 300 -5.48 -4.28 5.17
C VAL A 300 -4.91 -5.02 6.39
N ARG A 301 -5.54 -4.93 7.57
CA ARG A 301 -5.12 -5.69 8.77
C ARG A 301 -5.33 -7.19 8.60
N ILE A 302 -6.45 -7.61 8.03
CA ILE A 302 -6.80 -8.99 7.75
C ILE A 302 -5.84 -9.61 6.72
N ALA A 303 -5.52 -8.89 5.64
CA ALA A 303 -4.52 -9.33 4.66
C ALA A 303 -3.12 -9.48 5.29
N ALA A 304 -2.72 -8.55 6.17
CA ALA A 304 -1.46 -8.66 6.90
C ALA A 304 -1.43 -9.88 7.85
N ARG A 305 -2.52 -10.13 8.59
CA ARG A 305 -2.65 -11.29 9.48
C ARG A 305 -2.62 -12.61 8.70
N LYS A 306 -3.42 -12.72 7.62
CA LYS A 306 -3.40 -13.86 6.68
C LYS A 306 -2.01 -14.08 6.07
N CYS A 307 -1.22 -13.02 5.84
CA CYS A 307 0.17 -13.16 5.40
C CYS A 307 1.07 -13.75 6.49
N GLU A 308 0.97 -13.26 7.72
CA GLU A 308 1.81 -13.70 8.84
C GLU A 308 1.61 -15.19 9.15
N GLU A 309 0.34 -15.63 9.13
CA GLU A 309 -0.09 -17.04 9.25
C GLU A 309 0.51 -17.96 8.16
N ARG A 310 0.74 -17.43 6.94
CA ARG A 310 1.10 -18.22 5.74
C ARG A 310 2.58 -18.14 5.36
N HIS A 311 3.25 -17.04 5.68
CA HIS A 311 4.59 -16.72 5.20
C HIS A 311 5.57 -16.36 6.34
N GLY A 312 5.11 -16.34 7.58
CA GLY A 312 5.89 -15.94 8.76
C GLY A 312 5.91 -14.42 8.98
N PRO A 313 6.67 -13.95 10.00
CA PRO A 313 6.53 -12.61 10.56
C PRO A 313 6.52 -11.47 9.54
N VAL A 314 5.55 -10.56 9.67
CA VAL A 314 5.37 -9.42 8.75
C VAL A 314 6.15 -8.20 9.24
N GLY A 315 6.90 -7.59 8.32
CA GLY A 315 7.70 -6.39 8.56
C GLY A 315 7.06 -5.15 7.93
N ALA A 316 7.49 -4.83 6.71
CA ALA A 316 6.91 -3.72 5.95
C ALA A 316 5.54 -4.13 5.37
N ARG A 317 4.60 -3.18 5.34
CA ARG A 317 3.27 -3.35 4.75
C ARG A 317 2.99 -2.18 3.83
N PHE A 318 2.61 -2.46 2.60
CA PHE A 318 2.24 -1.49 1.57
C PHE A 318 0.82 -1.77 1.11
N HIS A 319 0.07 -0.70 0.81
CA HIS A 319 -1.23 -0.78 0.16
C HIS A 319 -1.27 0.20 -1.01
N VAL A 320 -1.65 -0.31 -2.18
CA VAL A 320 -1.76 0.41 -3.44
C VAL A 320 -3.24 0.56 -3.78
N GLY A 321 -3.68 1.79 -4.04
CA GLY A 321 -5.07 2.12 -4.38
C GLY A 321 -5.18 3.46 -5.11
N ASP A 322 -6.29 3.68 -5.81
CA ASP A 322 -6.55 4.91 -6.57
C ASP A 322 -7.44 5.92 -5.84
N THR A 323 -8.12 5.51 -4.77
CA THR A 323 -9.05 6.38 -4.05
C THR A 323 -8.45 6.97 -2.76
N PRO A 324 -8.92 8.15 -2.30
CA PRO A 324 -8.60 8.65 -0.97
C PRO A 324 -8.98 7.70 0.17
N MET A 325 -9.97 6.81 -0.03
CA MET A 325 -10.35 5.80 0.96
C MET A 325 -9.23 4.78 1.18
N ASP A 326 -8.50 4.40 0.13
CA ASP A 326 -7.40 3.43 0.19
C ASP A 326 -6.18 4.03 0.90
N ILE A 327 -5.88 5.30 0.63
CA ILE A 327 -4.85 6.06 1.36
C ILE A 327 -5.19 6.14 2.85
N GLN A 328 -6.43 6.46 3.18
CA GLN A 328 -6.86 6.59 4.57
C GLN A 328 -6.91 5.23 5.30
N ALA A 329 -7.34 4.18 4.61
CA ALA A 329 -7.33 2.79 5.08
C ALA A 329 -5.91 2.28 5.35
N ALA A 330 -4.97 2.51 4.43
CA ALA A 330 -3.57 2.14 4.58
C ALA A 330 -2.94 2.77 5.83
N LEU A 331 -3.13 4.08 6.00
CA LEU A 331 -2.58 4.82 7.14
C LEU A 331 -3.19 4.37 8.48
N ASP A 332 -4.50 4.11 8.54
CA ASP A 332 -5.19 3.60 9.74
C ASP A 332 -4.82 2.13 10.07
N ALA A 333 -4.53 1.32 9.06
CA ALA A 333 -3.98 -0.02 9.25
C ALA A 333 -2.50 -0.02 9.68
N GLY A 334 -1.80 1.12 9.56
CA GLY A 334 -0.36 1.26 9.79
C GLY A 334 0.50 0.70 8.65
N ALA A 335 -0.02 0.70 7.43
CA ALA A 335 0.69 0.42 6.19
C ALA A 335 1.19 1.71 5.52
N VAL A 336 2.14 1.57 4.61
CA VAL A 336 2.61 2.64 3.72
C VAL A 336 1.62 2.76 2.56
N ALA A 337 0.99 3.92 2.45
CA ALA A 337 0.05 4.24 1.39
C ALA A 337 0.79 4.60 0.08
N ILE A 338 0.39 3.95 -1.02
CA ILE A 338 0.83 4.28 -2.39
C ILE A 338 -0.41 4.62 -3.22
N GLY A 339 -0.57 5.90 -3.54
CA GLY A 339 -1.64 6.36 -4.42
C GLY A 339 -1.29 6.26 -5.90
N VAL A 340 -2.23 5.79 -6.72
CA VAL A 340 -2.13 5.77 -8.19
C VAL A 340 -3.29 6.55 -8.83
N ALA A 341 -2.98 7.56 -9.65
CA ALA A 341 -4.00 8.40 -10.30
C ALA A 341 -4.55 7.75 -11.59
N THR A 342 -5.12 6.54 -11.46
CA THR A 342 -5.64 5.70 -12.55
C THR A 342 -7.15 5.45 -12.51
N GLY A 343 -7.81 5.75 -11.38
CA GLY A 343 -9.27 5.78 -11.24
C GLY A 343 -9.85 7.18 -11.50
N ILE A 344 -10.93 7.51 -10.78
CA ILE A 344 -11.67 8.78 -10.97
C ILE A 344 -11.02 10.01 -10.30
N TYR A 345 -9.95 9.82 -9.53
CA TYR A 345 -9.30 10.87 -8.75
C TYR A 345 -8.01 11.39 -9.41
N SER A 346 -7.86 12.71 -9.45
CA SER A 346 -6.65 13.38 -9.93
C SER A 346 -5.60 13.57 -8.83
N ARG A 347 -4.46 14.13 -9.24
CA ARG A 347 -3.41 14.65 -8.36
C ARG A 347 -3.88 15.88 -7.57
#